data_AF-A0A918KP68-F1
#
_entry.id   AF-A0A918KP68-F1
#
_cell.length_a   1.000
_cell.length_b   1.000
_cell.length_c   1.000
_cell.angle_alpha   90.00
_cell.angle_beta   90.00
_cell.angle_gamma   90.00
#
_symmetry.space_group_name_H-M   'P 1'
#
loop_
_entity.id
_entity.type
_entity.pdbx_description
1 polymer ?
#
loop_
_entity_poly.entity_id
_entity_poly.type
_entity_poly.pdbx_seq_one_letter_code
_entity_poly.pdbx_strand_id
1 'polypeptide(L)'
;MKIKDRPEYDNKPIPLTCSPDTSVLDAVKLMADKNFGSIIVVDAEQRVLGLMTERDIFKRVMAPELDPAKTAVSTIMSTELRKAREDDDLTDWLRIMSNERFRRLPIVDADDRLVSVMSQGDFVSYTWPQLLNQVSTLARSTVSRNSQQSIILFGMLAYALICLILVVVSVR
;
A
#
# COMPACT_ATOMS: atom_id res chain seq x y z
N MET A 1 4.84 -6.43 10.28
CA MET A 1 3.57 -5.78 10.68
C MET A 1 2.46 -6.39 9.88
N LYS A 2 1.35 -6.81 10.53
CA LYS A 2 0.30 -7.52 9.83
C LYS A 2 -0.52 -6.57 8.95
N ILE A 3 -1.18 -7.13 7.96
CA ILE A 3 -2.03 -6.37 7.04
C ILE A 3 -3.19 -5.72 7.80
N LYS A 4 -3.87 -6.48 8.67
CA LYS A 4 -5.00 -5.97 9.46
C LYS A 4 -4.64 -4.92 10.51
N ASP A 5 -3.37 -4.83 10.91
CA ASP A 5 -2.92 -3.84 11.92
C ASP A 5 -2.83 -2.42 11.34
N ARG A 6 -3.05 -2.26 10.03
CA ARG A 6 -2.94 -0.98 9.32
C ARG A 6 -4.22 -0.17 9.46
N PRO A 7 -4.18 1.10 9.89
CA PRO A 7 -5.38 1.95 9.96
C PRO A 7 -6.06 2.14 8.59
N GLU A 8 -5.29 2.00 7.51
CA GLU A 8 -5.80 2.10 6.16
C GLU A 8 -6.50 0.82 5.66
N TYR A 9 -6.41 -0.28 6.41
CA TYR A 9 -7.12 -1.53 6.13
C TYR A 9 -8.63 -1.38 6.40
N ASP A 10 -9.00 -0.79 7.54
CA ASP A 10 -10.40 -0.65 7.97
C ASP A 10 -11.21 0.29 7.06
N ASN A 11 -10.54 1.26 6.44
CA ASN A 11 -11.17 2.28 5.59
C ASN A 11 -11.21 1.88 4.11
N LYS A 12 -10.85 0.63 3.78
CA LYS A 12 -10.80 0.16 2.40
C LYS A 12 -12.20 0.08 1.80
N PRO A 13 -12.44 0.61 0.59
CA PRO A 13 -13.69 0.34 -0.11
C PRO A 13 -13.85 -1.15 -0.38
N ILE A 14 -15.10 -1.62 -0.29
CA ILE A 14 -15.49 -2.99 -0.60
C ILE A 14 -15.04 -3.30 -2.04
N PRO A 15 -14.32 -4.41 -2.27
CA PRO A 15 -13.88 -4.76 -3.61
C PRO A 15 -15.07 -5.05 -4.52
N LEU A 16 -14.97 -4.67 -5.79
CA LEU A 16 -15.99 -5.02 -6.78
C LEU A 16 -15.91 -6.53 -7.07
N THR A 17 -17.03 -7.23 -6.90
CA THR A 17 -17.16 -8.67 -7.08
C THR A 17 -18.26 -9.06 -8.07
N CYS A 18 -18.10 -10.19 -8.76
CA CYS A 18 -19.16 -10.83 -9.55
C CYS A 18 -19.15 -12.35 -9.42
N SER A 19 -20.23 -12.98 -9.89
CA SER A 19 -20.33 -14.45 -10.02
C SER A 19 -19.56 -14.94 -11.25
N PRO A 20 -19.02 -16.18 -11.25
CA PRO A 20 -18.38 -16.78 -12.41
C PRO A 20 -19.25 -16.81 -13.68
N ASP A 21 -20.57 -16.86 -13.52
CA ASP A 21 -21.53 -16.94 -14.62
C ASP A 21 -21.95 -15.57 -15.17
N THR A 22 -21.49 -14.48 -14.55
CA THR A 22 -21.76 -13.12 -15.03
C THR A 22 -21.16 -12.94 -16.42
N SER A 23 -21.89 -12.29 -17.33
CA SER A 23 -21.38 -12.00 -18.66
C SER A 23 -20.23 -10.99 -18.58
N VAL A 24 -19.28 -11.07 -19.53
CA VAL A 24 -18.19 -10.08 -19.60
C VAL A 24 -18.76 -8.68 -19.80
N LEU A 25 -19.82 -8.53 -20.60
CA LEU A 25 -20.47 -7.24 -20.82
C LEU A 25 -21.00 -6.62 -19.53
N ASP A 26 -21.69 -7.41 -18.70
CA ASP A 26 -22.26 -6.90 -17.45
C ASP A 26 -21.16 -6.60 -16.42
N ALA A 27 -20.12 -7.43 -16.37
CA ALA A 27 -18.95 -7.16 -15.54
C ALA A 27 -18.24 -5.86 -15.96
N VAL A 28 -18.10 -5.59 -17.26
CA VAL A 28 -17.53 -4.34 -17.78
C VAL A 28 -18.41 -3.14 -17.43
N LYS A 29 -19.73 -3.25 -17.53
CA LYS A 29 -20.65 -2.18 -17.12
C LYS A 29 -20.53 -1.87 -15.63
N LEU A 30 -20.45 -2.91 -14.79
CA LEU A 30 -20.22 -2.75 -13.34
C LEU A 30 -18.88 -2.07 -13.04
N MET A 31 -17.81 -2.49 -13.73
CA MET A 31 -16.49 -1.88 -13.63
C MET A 31 -16.52 -0.40 -14.03
N ALA A 32 -17.20 -0.05 -15.11
CA ALA A 32 -17.32 1.33 -15.58
C ALA A 32 -18.13 2.20 -14.63
N ASP A 33 -19.28 1.72 -14.15
CA ASP A 33 -20.16 2.45 -13.21
C ASP A 33 -19.46 2.77 -11.90
N LYS A 34 -18.67 1.82 -11.38
CA LYS A 34 -17.95 1.97 -10.11
C LYS A 34 -16.54 2.51 -10.25
N ASN A 35 -16.08 2.77 -11.47
CA ASN A 35 -14.72 3.23 -11.80
C ASN A 35 -13.62 2.27 -11.29
N PHE A 36 -13.80 0.96 -11.48
CA PHE A 36 -12.82 -0.08 -11.14
C PHE A 36 -12.16 -0.66 -12.40
N GLY A 37 -10.83 -0.71 -12.44
CA GLY A 37 -10.09 -1.36 -13.54
C GLY A 37 -9.95 -2.90 -13.42
N SER A 38 -10.68 -3.51 -12.49
CA SER A 38 -10.79 -4.96 -12.33
C SER A 38 -11.97 -5.38 -11.46
N ILE A 39 -12.38 -6.63 -11.60
CA ILE A 39 -13.40 -7.27 -10.79
C ILE A 39 -12.91 -8.63 -10.28
N ILE A 40 -13.22 -8.93 -9.01
CA ILE A 40 -12.93 -10.24 -8.41
C ILE A 40 -14.11 -11.17 -8.66
N VAL A 41 -13.81 -12.40 -9.04
CA VAL A 41 -14.81 -13.45 -9.24
C VAL A 41 -14.88 -14.28 -7.98
N VAL A 42 -16.07 -14.41 -7.40
CA VAL A 42 -16.30 -15.14 -6.15
C VAL A 42 -17.40 -16.18 -6.29
N ASP A 43 -17.36 -17.21 -5.44
CA ASP A 43 -18.45 -18.19 -5.30
C ASP A 43 -19.62 -17.63 -4.44
N ALA A 44 -20.63 -18.46 -4.20
CA ALA A 44 -21.78 -18.10 -3.37
C ALA A 44 -21.39 -17.83 -1.90
N GLU A 45 -20.29 -18.42 -1.42
CA GLU A 45 -19.74 -18.24 -0.09
C GLU A 45 -18.67 -17.14 -0.01
N GLN A 46 -18.51 -16.31 -1.05
CA GLN A 46 -17.53 -15.22 -1.16
C GLN A 46 -16.06 -15.65 -1.25
N ARG A 47 -15.77 -16.90 -1.61
CA ARG A 47 -14.38 -17.35 -1.86
C ARG A 47 -13.88 -16.89 -3.22
N VAL A 48 -12.62 -16.49 -3.27
CA VAL A 48 -11.98 -15.97 -4.48
C VAL A 48 -11.73 -17.10 -5.49
N LEU A 49 -12.41 -17.04 -6.63
CA LEU A 49 -12.24 -17.96 -7.76
C LEU A 49 -11.30 -17.41 -8.83
N GLY A 50 -11.28 -16.08 -9.02
CA GLY A 50 -10.50 -15.47 -10.08
C GLY A 50 -10.54 -13.94 -10.09
N LEU A 51 -9.80 -13.35 -11.03
CA LEU A 51 -9.69 -11.90 -11.23
C LEU A 51 -9.78 -11.65 -12.73
N MET A 52 -10.56 -10.66 -13.10
CA MET A 52 -10.60 -10.13 -14.45
C MET A 52 -10.18 -8.67 -14.45
N THR A 53 -9.29 -8.33 -15.39
CA THR A 53 -8.81 -6.95 -15.61
C THR A 53 -9.18 -6.47 -17.01
N GLU A 54 -9.13 -5.17 -17.24
CA GLU A 54 -9.32 -4.56 -18.58
C GLU A 54 -8.43 -5.21 -19.65
N ARG A 55 -7.17 -5.52 -19.30
CA ARG A 55 -6.22 -6.18 -20.20
C ARG A 55 -6.66 -7.59 -20.58
N ASP A 56 -7.31 -8.30 -19.66
CA ASP A 56 -7.84 -9.64 -19.94
C ASP A 56 -8.98 -9.57 -20.95
N ILE A 57 -9.85 -8.57 -20.84
CA ILE A 57 -10.95 -8.33 -21.80
C ILE A 57 -10.38 -8.06 -23.21
N PHE A 58 -9.40 -7.17 -23.33
CA PHE A 58 -8.78 -6.90 -24.63
C PHE A 58 -8.13 -8.14 -25.22
N LYS A 59 -7.41 -8.93 -24.42
CA LYS A 59 -6.63 -10.06 -24.90
C LYS A 59 -7.48 -11.31 -25.18
N ARG A 60 -8.49 -11.58 -24.36
CA ARG A 60 -9.25 -12.85 -24.36
C ARG A 60 -10.66 -12.72 -24.91
N VAL A 61 -11.17 -11.51 -25.13
CA VAL A 61 -12.50 -11.28 -25.73
C VAL A 61 -12.39 -10.47 -27.01
N MET A 62 -11.78 -9.28 -26.96
CA MET A 62 -11.74 -8.39 -28.11
C MET A 62 -10.84 -8.92 -29.23
N ALA A 63 -9.60 -9.31 -28.90
CA ALA A 63 -8.65 -9.86 -29.88
C ALA A 63 -9.14 -11.14 -30.58
N PRO A 64 -9.79 -12.11 -29.89
CA PRO A 64 -10.39 -13.26 -30.54
C PRO A 64 -11.83 -13.03 -31.07
N GLU A 65 -12.35 -11.80 -31.03
CA GLU A 65 -13.68 -11.43 -31.53
C GLU A 65 -14.85 -12.21 -30.89
N LEU A 66 -14.75 -12.53 -29.59
CA LEU A 66 -15.82 -13.18 -28.84
C LEU A 66 -16.93 -12.18 -28.49
N ASP A 67 -18.18 -12.67 -28.46
CA ASP A 67 -19.33 -11.87 -28.02
C ASP A 67 -19.29 -11.69 -26.49
N PRO A 68 -19.07 -10.46 -25.96
CA PRO A 68 -18.97 -10.21 -24.53
C PRO A 68 -20.29 -10.44 -23.79
N ALA A 69 -21.44 -10.40 -24.48
CA ALA A 69 -22.75 -10.65 -23.87
C ALA A 69 -23.01 -12.15 -23.65
N LYS A 70 -22.33 -13.03 -24.41
CA LYS A 70 -22.46 -14.49 -24.31
C LYS A 70 -21.28 -15.17 -23.61
N THR A 71 -20.17 -14.45 -23.47
CA THR A 71 -18.96 -14.95 -22.81
C THR A 71 -19.10 -14.74 -21.30
N ALA A 72 -18.96 -15.82 -20.52
CA ALA A 72 -18.95 -15.75 -19.06
C ALA A 72 -17.58 -15.31 -18.54
N VAL A 73 -17.54 -14.54 -17.46
CA VAL A 73 -16.27 -14.08 -16.86
C VAL A 73 -15.37 -15.24 -16.45
N SER A 74 -15.94 -16.35 -15.98
CA SER A 74 -15.21 -17.58 -15.63
C SER A 74 -14.32 -18.14 -16.74
N THR A 75 -14.66 -17.89 -18.02
CA THR A 75 -13.89 -18.38 -19.16
C THR A 75 -12.63 -17.56 -19.46
N ILE A 76 -12.57 -16.31 -18.99
CA ILE A 76 -11.47 -15.39 -19.28
C ILE A 76 -10.73 -14.89 -18.04
N MET A 77 -11.26 -15.14 -16.84
CA MET A 77 -10.61 -14.75 -15.59
C MET A 77 -9.26 -15.46 -15.43
N SER A 78 -8.35 -14.82 -14.70
CA SER A 78 -7.13 -15.49 -14.24
C SER A 78 -7.42 -16.23 -12.93
N THR A 79 -7.12 -17.53 -12.90
CA THR A 79 -7.37 -18.43 -11.75
C THR A 79 -6.14 -18.59 -10.84
N GLU A 80 -4.93 -18.44 -11.39
CA GLU A 80 -3.68 -18.47 -10.63
C GLU A 80 -3.47 -17.14 -9.90
N LEU A 81 -4.23 -16.95 -8.83
CA LEU A 81 -4.13 -15.76 -7.98
C LEU A 81 -3.34 -16.04 -6.73
N ARG A 82 -2.41 -15.13 -6.44
CA ARG A 82 -1.88 -14.97 -5.10
C ARG A 82 -2.93 -14.33 -4.22
N LYS A 83 -3.16 -14.90 -3.04
CA LYS A 83 -4.07 -14.39 -2.02
C LYS A 83 -3.27 -14.23 -0.74
N ALA A 84 -3.43 -13.09 -0.08
CA ALA A 84 -2.87 -12.85 1.25
C ALA A 84 -3.92 -13.10 2.31
N ARG A 85 -3.50 -13.58 3.48
CA ARG A 85 -4.34 -13.55 4.67
C ARG A 85 -4.23 -12.20 5.36
N GLU A 86 -5.26 -11.79 6.07
CA GLU A 86 -5.26 -10.57 6.89
C GLU A 86 -4.14 -10.55 7.96
N ASP A 87 -3.72 -11.74 8.39
CA ASP A 87 -2.64 -11.98 9.35
C ASP A 87 -1.25 -12.12 8.71
N ASP A 88 -1.12 -11.97 7.40
CA ASP A 88 0.19 -12.02 6.75
C ASP A 88 0.99 -10.74 6.98
N ASP A 89 2.32 -10.83 6.82
CA ASP A 89 3.17 -9.64 6.89
C ASP A 89 3.05 -8.83 5.60
N LEU A 90 2.73 -7.53 5.75
CA LEU A 90 2.58 -6.61 4.62
C LEU A 90 3.88 -6.47 3.80
N THR A 91 5.05 -6.51 4.47
CA THR A 91 6.34 -6.28 3.81
C THR A 91 6.79 -7.46 2.95
N ASP A 92 6.41 -8.67 3.32
CA ASP A 92 6.62 -9.86 2.50
C ASP A 92 5.80 -9.78 1.21
N TRP A 93 4.52 -9.42 1.34
CA TRP A 93 3.63 -9.27 0.19
C TRP A 93 4.06 -8.14 -0.75
N LEU A 94 4.57 -7.03 -0.22
CA LEU A 94 5.20 -5.96 -1.00
C LEU A 94 6.33 -6.50 -1.88
N ARG A 95 7.20 -7.32 -1.31
CA ARG A 95 8.34 -7.92 -2.01
C ARG A 95 7.87 -8.89 -3.09
N ILE A 96 6.91 -9.76 -2.76
CA ILE A 96 6.33 -10.74 -3.68
C ILE A 96 5.66 -10.02 -4.86
N MET A 97 4.82 -9.02 -4.61
CA MET A 97 4.17 -8.20 -5.64
C MET A 97 5.17 -7.54 -6.57
N SER A 98 6.25 -6.99 -6.02
CA SER A 98 7.33 -6.38 -6.81
C SER A 98 8.03 -7.41 -7.71
N ASN A 99 8.36 -8.58 -7.18
CA ASN A 99 9.10 -9.62 -7.90
C ASN A 99 8.25 -10.32 -8.97
N GLU A 100 7.02 -10.70 -8.62
CA GLU A 100 6.08 -11.42 -9.49
C GLU A 100 5.26 -10.48 -10.40
N ARG A 101 5.46 -9.16 -10.27
CA ARG A 101 4.88 -8.11 -11.14
C ARG A 101 3.36 -8.10 -11.22
N PHE A 102 2.67 -8.46 -10.14
CA PHE A 102 1.23 -8.28 -10.03
C PHE A 102 0.89 -7.08 -9.16
N ARG A 103 -0.23 -6.43 -9.50
CA ARG A 103 -0.60 -5.12 -8.92
C ARG A 103 -1.81 -5.17 -8.01
N ARG A 104 -2.48 -6.32 -7.91
CA ARG A 104 -3.70 -6.51 -7.12
C ARG A 104 -3.57 -7.79 -6.32
N LEU A 105 -3.81 -7.70 -5.02
CA LEU A 105 -3.66 -8.76 -4.04
C LEU A 105 -4.98 -8.88 -3.28
N PRO A 106 -5.81 -9.88 -3.59
CA PRO A 106 -6.95 -10.25 -2.78
C PRO A 106 -6.50 -10.61 -1.35
N ILE A 107 -7.17 -10.03 -0.36
CA ILE A 107 -7.00 -10.32 1.05
C ILE A 107 -8.18 -11.17 1.49
N VAL A 108 -7.89 -12.32 2.09
CA VAL A 108 -8.89 -13.28 2.54
C VAL A 108 -8.82 -13.49 4.05
N ASP A 109 -9.94 -13.92 4.61
CA ASP A 109 -10.06 -14.34 6.02
C ASP A 109 -9.55 -15.78 6.22
N ALA A 110 -9.75 -16.32 7.43
CA ALA A 110 -9.38 -17.69 7.78
C ALA A 110 -10.16 -18.75 6.97
N ASP A 111 -11.36 -18.43 6.49
CA ASP A 111 -12.26 -19.31 5.72
C ASP A 111 -12.11 -19.15 4.19
N ASP A 112 -11.08 -18.43 3.75
CA ASP A 112 -10.75 -18.11 2.35
C ASP A 112 -11.76 -17.18 1.65
N ARG A 113 -12.55 -16.43 2.43
CA ARG A 113 -13.52 -15.46 1.91
C ARG A 113 -12.84 -14.13 1.66
N LEU A 114 -13.23 -13.46 0.59
CA LEU A 114 -12.71 -12.15 0.23
C LEU A 114 -13.09 -11.10 1.27
N VAL A 115 -12.08 -10.45 1.85
CA VAL A 115 -12.26 -9.31 2.77
C VAL A 115 -12.03 -8.00 2.02
N SER A 116 -10.91 -7.91 1.30
CA SER A 116 -10.55 -6.69 0.57
C SER A 116 -9.58 -6.98 -0.58
N VAL A 117 -9.27 -5.96 -1.40
CA VAL A 117 -8.24 -6.06 -2.43
C VAL A 117 -7.23 -4.94 -2.23
N MET A 118 -5.95 -5.28 -2.08
CA MET A 118 -4.87 -4.31 -2.06
C MET A 118 -4.23 -4.15 -3.43
N SER A 119 -4.07 -2.92 -3.87
CA SER A 119 -3.35 -2.56 -5.08
C SER A 119 -1.97 -2.02 -4.76
N GLN A 120 -1.05 -2.06 -5.73
CA GLN A 120 0.28 -1.45 -5.60
C GLN A 120 0.22 0.04 -5.22
N GLY A 121 -0.81 0.77 -5.66
CA GLY A 121 -1.04 2.17 -5.28
C GLY A 121 -1.37 2.35 -3.80
N ASP A 122 -2.10 1.39 -3.22
CA ASP A 122 -2.41 1.40 -1.79
C ASP A 122 -1.14 1.23 -0.95
N PHE A 123 -0.24 0.36 -1.39
CA PHE A 123 1.05 0.20 -0.69
C PHE A 123 1.88 1.48 -0.68
N VAL A 124 1.90 2.24 -1.77
CA VAL A 124 2.56 3.56 -1.81
C VAL A 124 1.91 4.49 -0.81
N SER A 125 0.57 4.54 -0.80
CA SER A 125 -0.19 5.35 0.17
C SER A 125 0.13 4.97 1.62
N TYR A 126 0.26 3.67 1.92
CA TYR A 126 0.46 3.18 3.28
C TYR A 126 1.91 3.38 3.77
N THR A 127 2.88 3.33 2.86
CA THR A 127 4.32 3.37 3.21
C THR A 127 4.87 4.80 3.24
N TRP A 128 4.29 5.71 2.44
CA TRP A 128 4.76 7.10 2.32
C TRP A 128 4.81 7.86 3.65
N PRO A 129 3.77 7.81 4.52
CA PRO A 129 3.82 8.49 5.81
C PRO A 129 4.93 7.97 6.72
N GLN A 130 5.16 6.65 6.75
CA GLN A 130 6.23 6.07 7.56
C GLN A 130 7.61 6.44 7.05
N LEU A 131 7.83 6.39 5.73
CA LEU A 131 9.08 6.82 5.09
C LEU A 131 9.40 8.28 5.43
N LEU A 132 8.43 9.18 5.28
CA LEU A 132 8.61 10.59 5.61
C LEU A 132 8.91 10.79 7.11
N ASN A 133 8.22 10.07 7.99
CA ASN A 133 8.48 10.13 9.41
C ASN A 133 9.91 9.66 9.74
N GLN A 134 10.37 8.55 9.17
CA GLN A 134 11.74 8.07 9.36
C GLN A 134 12.79 9.08 8.90
N VAL A 135 12.63 9.64 7.69
CA VAL A 135 13.49 10.70 7.18
C VAL A 135 13.51 11.90 8.14
N SER A 136 12.35 12.32 8.64
CA SER A 136 12.25 13.44 9.58
C SER A 136 12.97 13.17 10.90
N THR A 137 12.91 11.95 11.43
CA THR A 137 13.60 11.57 12.67
C THR A 137 15.11 11.55 12.51
N LEU A 138 15.61 11.01 11.39
CA LEU A 138 17.04 11.02 11.05
C LEU A 138 17.56 12.45 10.83
N ALA A 139 16.77 13.31 10.19
CA ALA A 139 17.09 14.72 10.03
C ALA A 139 17.16 15.42 11.40
N ARG A 140 16.17 15.21 12.28
CA ARG A 140 16.18 15.77 13.64
C ARG A 140 17.36 15.30 14.48
N SER A 141 17.73 14.02 14.42
CA SER A 141 18.90 13.51 15.16
C SER A 141 20.22 14.08 14.64
N THR A 142 20.31 14.31 13.33
CA THR A 142 21.50 14.93 12.72
C THR A 142 21.61 16.41 13.08
N VAL A 143 20.48 17.14 13.06
CA VAL A 143 20.43 18.56 13.43
C VAL A 143 20.64 18.79 14.92
N SER A 144 20.04 17.94 15.79
CA SER A 144 20.18 18.01 17.24
C SER A 144 21.63 17.83 17.72
N ARG A 145 22.44 17.05 17.00
CA ARG A 145 23.85 16.84 17.32
C ARG A 145 24.69 18.12 17.15
N ASN A 146 24.28 19.03 16.26
CA ASN A 146 24.97 20.30 16.04
C ASN A 146 24.66 21.32 17.14
N SER A 147 23.43 21.35 17.66
CA SER A 147 23.03 22.27 18.73
C SER A 147 23.79 22.04 20.04
N GLN A 148 24.12 20.79 20.40
CA GLN A 148 24.86 20.52 21.64
C GLN A 148 26.30 21.04 21.57
N GLN A 149 26.98 20.92 20.43
CA GLN A 149 28.33 21.48 20.26
C GLN A 149 28.32 23.01 20.28
N SER A 150 27.33 23.64 19.65
CA SER A 150 27.19 25.10 19.69
C SER A 150 26.91 25.63 21.10
N ILE A 151 26.06 24.94 21.89
CA ILE A 151 25.77 25.32 23.28
C ILE A 151 27.04 25.21 24.15
N ILE A 152 27.83 24.15 24.00
CA ILE A 152 29.10 23.98 24.73
C ILE A 152 30.09 25.09 24.35
N LEU A 153 30.27 25.37 23.06
CA LEU A 153 31.20 26.39 22.59
C LEU A 153 30.82 27.80 23.07
N PHE A 154 29.52 28.13 23.02
CA PHE A 154 29.03 29.41 23.52
C PHE A 154 29.22 29.53 25.05
N GLY A 155 28.98 28.45 25.79
CA GLY A 155 29.24 28.39 27.23
C GLY A 155 30.72 28.60 27.58
N MET A 156 31.65 27.99 26.84
CA MET A 156 33.10 28.17 27.03
C MET A 156 33.55 29.61 26.76
N LEU A 157 33.06 30.21 25.66
CA LEU A 157 33.35 31.62 25.33
C LEU A 157 32.83 32.57 26.40
N ALA A 158 31.60 32.38 26.88
CA ALA A 158 31.03 33.20 27.94
C ALA A 158 31.84 33.08 29.25
N TYR A 159 32.24 31.87 29.64
CA TYR A 159 33.10 31.65 30.80
C TYR A 159 34.45 32.35 30.68
N ALA A 160 35.12 32.22 29.53
CA ALA A 160 36.39 32.88 29.28
C ALA A 160 36.27 34.42 29.37
N LEU A 161 35.17 34.98 28.87
CA LEU A 161 34.91 36.42 28.89
C LEU A 161 34.63 36.92 30.31
N ILE A 162 33.89 36.15 31.12
CA ILE A 162 33.68 36.45 32.55
C ILE A 162 35.00 36.43 33.32
N CYS A 163 35.84 35.41 33.11
CA CYS A 163 37.16 35.32 33.74
C CYS A 163 38.05 36.52 33.36
N LEU A 164 38.04 36.93 32.09
CA LEU A 164 38.79 38.09 31.62
C LEU A 164 38.33 39.38 32.32
N ILE A 165 37.01 39.60 32.41
CA ILE A 165 36.44 40.76 33.10
C ILE A 165 36.85 40.77 34.57
N LEU A 166 36.76 39.64 35.28
CA LEU A 166 37.14 39.54 36.69
C LEU A 166 38.62 39.86 36.92
N VAL A 167 39.50 39.36 36.05
CA VAL A 167 40.95 39.66 36.12
C VAL A 167 41.20 41.15 35.88
N VAL A 168 40.57 41.75 34.87
CA VAL A 168 40.72 43.19 34.58
C VAL A 168 40.21 44.06 35.72
N VAL A 169 39.10 43.66 36.36
CA VAL A 169 38.56 44.37 37.54
C VAL A 169 39.47 44.21 38.76
N SER A 170 40.09 43.03 38.96
CA SER A 170 40.97 42.77 40.11
C SER A 170 42.33 43.47 40.03
N VAL A 171 42.77 43.89 38.84
CA VAL A 171 44.08 44.54 38.61
C VAL A 171 43.97 46.07 38.61
N ARG A 172 42.75 46.62 38.67
CA ARG A 172 42.45 48.05 38.83
C ARG A 172 42.19 48.40 40.29
#